data_AF-G3XSW9-F1
#
_entry.id   AF-G3XSW9-F1
#
_cell.length_a   1.000
_cell.length_b   1.000
_cell.length_c   1.000
_cell.angle_alpha   90.00
_cell.angle_beta   90.00
_cell.angle_gamma   90.00
#
_symmetry.space_group_name_H-M   'P 1'
#
loop_
_entity.id
_entity.type
_entity.pdbx_description
1 polymer ?
#
loop_
_entity_poly.entity_id
_entity_poly.type
_entity_poly.pdbx_seq_one_letter_code
_entity_poly.pdbx_strand_id
1 'polypeptide(L)'
;VKRPDQHVDIRTILDPPDLDAWRERLFNVDEMIVLSEEQFLTYFPHIDNVYSHRSTQHYKRKPLISHYWDCRLKGRPPGTPKSNDPNKKKRKRTARQRDLCDVKIKITEYFPGHDVMGSDLGGHPGVNGQRFFTIQRVNGNGANGKNDGVSGGHRHTLEDSDRVKKNSVQRFLLQELKEKKRSLNNQIQKQYHTKATGLAAQTVAHRSQDNELKLYGSCFCPFVQRVWVALEIKGIPYQYIEVDPHKKPQSLLDVNPRGLVPALRHGDWGSYESSVLLEYLEDLNVGTPLLPPGDAKLRAHCRLWTDFGPFFLGAQISFVDVQVAPWIIRLRRALKPYRGWPDPEPGSRWGAWVDAIENNEHIQATTSTDELYLDSYERYAR
;
A
#
# COMPACT_ATOMS: atom_id res chain seq x y z
N VAL A 1 -28.14 -7.43 -11.74
CA VAL A 1 -28.71 -8.67 -12.32
C VAL A 1 -27.53 -9.59 -12.63
N LYS A 2 -27.36 -10.67 -11.86
CA LYS A 2 -26.46 -11.77 -12.25
C LYS A 2 -27.07 -12.38 -13.52
N ARG A 3 -26.35 -12.31 -14.65
CA ARG A 3 -26.81 -12.84 -15.93
C ARG A 3 -26.39 -14.32 -16.07
N PRO A 4 -27.21 -15.17 -16.72
CA PRO A 4 -26.97 -16.60 -16.83
C PRO A 4 -25.86 -16.94 -17.83
N ASP A 5 -25.36 -18.17 -17.70
CA ASP A 5 -24.23 -18.79 -18.37
C ASP A 5 -24.27 -18.71 -19.91
N GLN A 6 -23.54 -17.75 -20.47
CA GLN A 6 -22.98 -17.86 -21.82
C GLN A 6 -21.46 -17.68 -21.69
N HIS A 7 -20.74 -18.79 -21.90
CA HIS A 7 -19.28 -18.83 -21.94
C HIS A 7 -18.78 -18.03 -23.15
N VAL A 8 -18.67 -16.70 -23.02
CA VAL A 8 -17.72 -15.95 -23.85
C VAL A 8 -16.34 -16.32 -23.33
N ASP A 9 -15.51 -16.90 -24.18
CA ASP A 9 -14.14 -17.26 -23.80
C ASP A 9 -13.41 -16.00 -23.33
N ILE A 10 -12.94 -16.02 -22.08
CA ILE A 10 -12.21 -14.88 -21.53
C ILE A 10 -10.98 -14.54 -22.38
N ARG A 11 -10.40 -15.53 -23.08
CA ARG A 11 -9.25 -15.33 -23.99
C ARG A 11 -9.62 -14.46 -25.19
N THR A 12 -10.79 -14.65 -25.78
CA THR A 12 -11.23 -13.85 -26.94
C THR A 12 -11.55 -12.41 -26.54
N ILE A 13 -11.90 -12.15 -25.27
CA ILE A 13 -12.05 -10.79 -24.74
C ILE A 13 -10.69 -10.14 -24.48
N LEU A 14 -9.67 -10.88 -24.04
CA LEU A 14 -8.38 -10.30 -23.67
C LEU A 14 -7.57 -9.78 -24.87
N ASP A 15 -7.63 -10.48 -26.00
CA ASP A 15 -6.87 -10.16 -27.20
C ASP A 15 -7.71 -10.40 -28.48
N PRO A 16 -8.73 -9.56 -28.73
CA PRO A 16 -9.60 -9.73 -29.88
C PRO A 16 -8.95 -9.20 -31.17
N PRO A 17 -9.28 -9.76 -32.34
CA PRO A 17 -8.78 -9.26 -33.62
C PRO A 17 -9.27 -7.83 -33.88
N ASP A 18 -8.42 -7.03 -34.52
CA ASP A 18 -8.68 -5.64 -34.92
C ASP A 18 -9.14 -4.72 -33.78
N LEU A 19 -8.64 -4.96 -32.57
CA LEU A 19 -9.06 -4.23 -31.37
C LEU A 19 -9.00 -2.70 -31.54
N ASP A 20 -7.91 -2.16 -32.08
CA ASP A 20 -7.75 -0.71 -32.21
C ASP A 20 -8.79 -0.11 -33.18
N ALA A 21 -9.06 -0.78 -34.31
CA ALA A 21 -10.09 -0.35 -35.24
C ALA A 21 -11.48 -0.39 -34.59
N TRP A 22 -11.76 -1.42 -33.79
CA TRP A 22 -13.02 -1.51 -33.04
C TRP A 22 -13.15 -0.44 -31.97
N ARG A 23 -12.07 -0.12 -31.24
CA ARG A 23 -12.07 0.93 -30.24
C ARG A 23 -12.31 2.29 -30.88
N GLU A 24 -11.64 2.59 -32.00
CA GLU A 24 -11.86 3.81 -32.78
C GLU A 24 -13.30 3.90 -33.30
N ARG A 25 -13.85 2.80 -33.84
CA ARG A 25 -15.24 2.75 -34.33
C ARG A 25 -16.26 2.98 -33.20
N LEU A 26 -16.05 2.37 -32.03
CA LEU A 26 -16.93 2.53 -30.87
C LEU A 26 -16.75 3.88 -30.15
N PHE A 27 -15.62 4.54 -30.35
CA PHE A 27 -15.38 5.91 -29.92
C PHE A 27 -16.09 6.90 -30.88
N ASN A 28 -15.88 6.73 -32.18
CA ASN A 28 -16.43 7.53 -33.26
C ASN A 28 -17.68 6.86 -33.86
N VAL A 29 -18.75 6.81 -33.07
CA VAL A 29 -20.06 6.27 -33.52
C VAL A 29 -20.72 7.25 -34.49
N ASP A 30 -20.17 7.37 -35.70
CA ASP A 30 -20.64 8.29 -36.73
C ASP A 30 -21.89 7.75 -37.45
N GLU A 31 -21.99 6.42 -37.55
CA GLU A 31 -23.14 5.69 -38.06
C GLU A 31 -23.66 4.67 -37.04
N MET A 32 -24.84 4.11 -37.28
CA MET A 32 -25.37 3.05 -36.42
C MET A 32 -24.50 1.79 -36.56
N ILE A 33 -23.94 1.34 -35.45
CA ILE A 33 -23.16 0.11 -35.38
C ILE A 33 -24.09 -1.01 -34.93
N VAL A 34 -24.19 -2.08 -35.69
CA VAL A 34 -24.93 -3.29 -35.34
C VAL A 34 -23.93 -4.40 -35.02
N LEU A 35 -24.10 -5.03 -33.85
CA LEU A 35 -23.19 -6.04 -33.31
C LEU A 35 -23.97 -7.29 -32.92
N SER A 36 -23.42 -8.47 -33.20
CA SER A 36 -23.88 -9.69 -32.54
C SER A 36 -23.63 -9.62 -31.02
N GLU A 37 -24.28 -10.48 -30.24
CA GLU A 37 -24.01 -10.59 -28.80
C GLU A 37 -22.53 -10.87 -28.51
N GLU A 38 -21.92 -11.78 -29.25
CA GLU A 38 -20.49 -12.10 -29.14
C GLU A 38 -19.61 -10.87 -29.39
N GLN A 39 -19.81 -10.15 -30.50
CA GLN A 39 -19.05 -8.95 -30.82
C GLN A 39 -19.21 -7.87 -29.74
N PHE A 40 -20.42 -7.67 -29.24
CA PHE A 40 -20.67 -6.69 -28.17
C PHE A 40 -19.93 -7.05 -26.89
N LEU A 41 -19.99 -8.32 -26.47
CA LEU A 41 -19.32 -8.80 -25.26
C LEU A 41 -17.80 -8.82 -25.40
N THR A 42 -17.28 -8.98 -26.62
CA THR A 42 -15.85 -8.95 -26.92
C THR A 42 -15.29 -7.52 -26.92
N TYR A 43 -15.91 -6.59 -27.67
CA TYR A 43 -15.29 -5.28 -27.93
C TYR A 43 -15.74 -4.17 -26.96
N PHE A 44 -16.99 -4.16 -26.50
CA PHE A 44 -17.49 -3.08 -25.65
C PHE A 44 -16.74 -2.94 -24.30
N PRO A 45 -16.30 -4.02 -23.63
CA PRO A 45 -15.50 -3.92 -22.40
C PRO A 45 -14.17 -3.17 -22.55
N HIS A 46 -13.64 -3.03 -23.77
CA HIS A 46 -12.41 -2.29 -24.06
C HIS A 46 -12.61 -0.78 -24.20
N ILE A 47 -13.86 -0.31 -24.28
CA ILE A 47 -14.22 1.10 -24.49
C ILE A 47 -15.20 1.63 -23.43
N ASP A 48 -15.65 0.78 -22.50
CA ASP A 48 -16.64 1.13 -21.48
C ASP A 48 -16.19 2.22 -20.49
N ASN A 49 -14.89 2.55 -20.48
CA ASN A 49 -14.34 3.67 -19.73
C ASN A 49 -14.74 5.02 -20.32
N VAL A 50 -14.94 5.10 -21.63
CA VAL A 50 -15.36 6.33 -22.34
C VAL A 50 -16.78 6.73 -21.90
N TYR A 51 -17.66 5.76 -21.69
CA TYR A 51 -19.08 6.01 -21.46
C TYR A 51 -19.48 5.83 -19.99
N SER A 52 -20.53 6.53 -19.57
CA SER A 52 -21.16 6.39 -18.26
C SER A 52 -22.66 6.18 -18.45
N HIS A 53 -23.16 5.05 -17.94
CA HIS A 53 -24.59 4.72 -18.00
C HIS A 53 -25.42 5.80 -17.31
N ARG A 54 -26.53 6.18 -17.92
CA ARG A 54 -27.43 7.23 -17.43
C ARG A 54 -28.81 6.70 -17.09
N SER A 55 -29.41 5.96 -18.00
CA SER A 55 -30.77 5.43 -17.83
C SER A 55 -30.99 4.22 -18.72
N THR A 56 -32.03 3.46 -18.37
CA THR A 56 -32.51 2.32 -19.15
C THR A 56 -33.99 2.52 -19.41
N GLN A 57 -34.41 2.27 -20.64
CA GLN A 57 -35.80 2.33 -21.07
C GLN A 57 -36.28 0.93 -21.46
N HIS A 58 -37.37 0.50 -20.81
CA HIS A 58 -38.04 -0.75 -21.08
C HIS A 58 -39.33 -0.50 -21.86
N TYR A 59 -39.66 -1.39 -22.79
CA TYR A 59 -40.84 -1.27 -23.63
C TYR A 59 -41.80 -2.44 -23.33
N LYS A 60 -43.04 -2.14 -22.94
CA LYS A 60 -44.01 -3.15 -22.47
C LYS A 60 -44.36 -4.23 -23.50
N ARG A 61 -44.22 -3.94 -24.80
CA ARG A 61 -44.65 -4.81 -25.91
C ARG A 61 -43.61 -4.95 -27.02
N LYS A 62 -42.37 -4.53 -26.76
CA LYS A 62 -41.27 -4.69 -27.72
C LYS A 62 -40.19 -5.55 -27.08
N PRO A 63 -39.68 -6.59 -27.76
CA PRO A 63 -38.59 -7.43 -27.26
C PRO A 63 -37.24 -6.70 -27.41
N LEU A 64 -37.13 -5.52 -26.81
CA LEU A 64 -35.91 -4.71 -26.81
C LEU A 64 -35.80 -3.84 -25.55
N ILE A 65 -34.56 -3.49 -25.18
CA ILE A 65 -34.24 -2.56 -24.09
C ILE A 65 -33.24 -1.52 -24.60
N SER A 66 -33.47 -0.24 -24.31
CA SER A 66 -32.55 0.84 -24.68
C SER A 66 -31.80 1.37 -23.46
N HIS A 67 -30.48 1.48 -23.56
CA HIS A 67 -29.60 2.05 -22.55
C HIS A 67 -28.99 3.36 -23.06
N TYR A 68 -29.13 4.43 -22.28
CA TYR A 68 -28.57 5.73 -22.60
C TYR A 68 -27.28 5.95 -21.83
N TRP A 69 -26.25 6.40 -22.54
CA TRP A 69 -24.92 6.63 -22.01
C TRP A 69 -24.43 8.01 -22.42
N ASP A 70 -23.79 8.69 -21.49
CA ASP A 70 -23.08 9.94 -21.78
C ASP A 70 -21.58 9.67 -21.80
N CYS A 71 -20.82 10.45 -22.57
CA CYS A 71 -19.38 10.50 -22.42
C CYS A 71 -19.01 10.83 -20.95
N ARG A 72 -18.03 10.13 -20.40
CA ARG A 72 -17.56 10.28 -19.03
C ARG A 72 -16.89 11.63 -18.78
N LEU A 73 -16.28 12.21 -19.81
CA LEU A 73 -15.67 13.55 -19.78
C LEU A 73 -16.68 14.66 -20.04
N LYS A 74 -17.98 14.33 -20.02
CA LYS A 74 -19.04 15.30 -20.04
C LYS A 74 -19.12 16.11 -18.75
N GLY A 75 -19.31 17.40 -18.96
CA GLY A 75 -19.61 18.38 -17.93
C GLY A 75 -20.77 17.94 -17.08
N ARG A 76 -20.57 17.88 -15.77
CA ARG A 76 -21.69 17.94 -14.85
C ARG A 76 -21.99 19.43 -14.70
N PRO A 77 -23.24 19.89 -14.87
CA PRO A 77 -23.64 21.21 -14.39
C PRO A 77 -23.11 21.36 -12.96
N PRO A 78 -22.60 22.53 -12.55
CA PRO A 78 -22.15 22.74 -11.19
C PRO A 78 -23.17 22.12 -10.24
N GLY A 79 -22.75 21.13 -9.45
CA GLY A 79 -23.60 20.58 -8.40
C GLY A 79 -24.01 21.71 -7.46
N THR A 80 -25.00 21.44 -6.62
CA THR A 80 -25.53 22.36 -5.58
C THR A 80 -24.47 23.34 -5.11
N PRO A 81 -24.72 24.67 -5.15
CA PRO A 81 -23.75 25.70 -4.79
C PRO A 81 -22.99 25.31 -3.52
N LYS A 82 -21.67 25.54 -3.50
CA LYS A 82 -20.87 25.23 -2.33
C LYS A 82 -21.45 25.98 -1.13
N SER A 83 -21.57 25.29 0.01
CA SER A 83 -21.96 25.93 1.26
C SER A 83 -20.99 27.06 1.60
N ASN A 84 -21.51 28.22 1.99
CA ASN A 84 -20.73 29.35 2.49
C ASN A 84 -20.36 29.21 3.97
N ASP A 85 -20.76 28.11 4.61
CA ASP A 85 -20.47 27.82 6.02
C ASP A 85 -18.95 27.72 6.30
N PRO A 86 -18.39 28.59 7.15
CA PRO A 86 -16.96 28.60 7.49
C PRO A 86 -16.51 27.37 8.31
N ASN A 87 -17.43 26.64 8.96
CA ASN A 87 -17.11 25.47 9.79
C ASN A 87 -17.10 24.15 9.01
N LYS A 88 -17.54 24.15 7.75
CA LYS A 88 -17.59 22.94 6.92
C LYS A 88 -16.19 22.58 6.40
N LYS A 89 -15.63 21.46 6.88
CA LYS A 89 -14.33 20.91 6.41
C LYS A 89 -14.29 20.83 4.88
N LYS A 90 -13.51 21.72 4.24
CA LYS A 90 -13.29 21.73 2.78
C LYS A 90 -12.25 20.68 2.42
N ARG A 91 -12.66 19.63 1.70
CA ARG A 91 -11.73 18.62 1.17
C ARG A 91 -10.92 19.24 0.03
N LYS A 92 -9.58 19.29 0.10
CA LYS A 92 -8.71 19.66 -1.03
C LYS A 92 -8.97 18.68 -2.17
N ARG A 93 -9.67 19.15 -3.20
CA ARG A 93 -9.87 18.42 -4.47
C ARG A 93 -9.57 19.41 -5.58
N THR A 94 -8.62 19.07 -6.44
CA THR A 94 -8.44 19.74 -7.72
C THR A 94 -9.68 19.46 -8.57
N ALA A 95 -10.40 20.49 -8.96
CA ALA A 95 -11.46 20.35 -9.94
C ALA A 95 -10.79 19.94 -11.26
N ARG A 96 -11.16 18.78 -11.82
CA ARG A 96 -10.81 18.48 -13.21
C ARG A 96 -11.61 19.44 -14.08
N GLN A 97 -11.00 20.08 -15.07
CA GLN A 97 -11.76 20.73 -16.15
C GLN A 97 -12.67 19.65 -16.75
N ARG A 98 -13.98 19.78 -16.54
CA ARG A 98 -14.93 18.68 -16.76
C ARG A 98 -15.89 18.91 -17.91
N ASP A 99 -15.77 20.01 -18.64
CA ASP A 99 -16.73 20.37 -19.69
C ASP A 99 -16.18 20.12 -21.11
N LEU A 100 -15.51 18.98 -21.30
CA LEU A 100 -14.81 18.71 -22.57
C LEU A 100 -15.66 17.93 -23.58
N CYS A 101 -16.76 17.28 -23.21
CA CYS A 101 -17.52 16.49 -24.19
C CYS A 101 -19.03 16.52 -23.97
N ASP A 102 -19.81 16.42 -25.03
CA ASP A 102 -21.27 16.40 -25.04
C ASP A 102 -21.85 15.14 -25.69
N VAL A 103 -20.99 14.27 -26.26
CA VAL A 103 -21.36 13.01 -26.89
C VAL A 103 -22.23 12.15 -25.97
N LYS A 104 -23.33 11.65 -26.54
CA LYS A 104 -24.20 10.64 -25.95
C LYS A 104 -24.44 9.51 -26.95
N ILE A 105 -24.56 8.30 -26.44
CA ILE A 105 -24.91 7.13 -27.24
C ILE A 105 -26.11 6.42 -26.63
N LYS A 106 -26.89 5.75 -27.48
CA LYS A 106 -27.93 4.81 -27.11
C LYS A 106 -27.50 3.43 -27.57
N ILE A 107 -27.41 2.51 -26.63
CA ILE A 107 -27.15 1.09 -26.89
C ILE A 107 -28.47 0.37 -26.74
N THR A 108 -28.98 -0.24 -27.81
CA THR A 108 -30.23 -0.99 -27.78
C THR A 108 -29.93 -2.47 -27.87
N GLU A 109 -30.45 -3.22 -26.92
CA GLU A 109 -30.40 -4.66 -26.86
C GLU A 109 -31.70 -5.23 -27.44
N TYR A 110 -31.58 -6.07 -28.46
CA TYR A 110 -32.70 -6.75 -29.10
C TYR A 110 -32.69 -8.22 -28.71
N PHE A 111 -33.84 -8.74 -28.33
CA PHE A 111 -34.01 -10.13 -27.93
C PHE A 111 -34.57 -10.98 -29.08
N PRO A 112 -34.38 -12.31 -29.03
CA PRO A 112 -35.01 -13.22 -29.99
C PRO A 112 -36.52 -12.95 -30.14
N GLY A 113 -37.01 -12.98 -31.39
CA GLY A 113 -38.40 -12.67 -31.72
C GLY A 113 -38.70 -11.19 -31.97
N HIS A 114 -37.69 -10.32 -32.03
CA HIS A 114 -37.86 -8.97 -32.57
C HIS A 114 -38.06 -9.01 -34.09
N ASP A 115 -39.18 -8.50 -34.57
CA ASP A 115 -39.43 -8.36 -36.01
C ASP A 115 -38.59 -7.20 -36.57
N VAL A 116 -37.66 -7.54 -37.46
CA VAL A 116 -36.78 -6.60 -38.17
C VAL A 116 -37.26 -6.36 -39.61
N MET A 117 -38.33 -7.03 -40.04
CA MET A 117 -38.85 -6.90 -41.41
C MET A 117 -39.34 -5.48 -41.65
N GLY A 118 -38.87 -4.86 -42.75
CA GLY A 118 -39.19 -3.48 -43.10
C GLY A 118 -38.41 -2.40 -42.34
N SER A 119 -37.36 -2.77 -41.60
CA SER A 119 -36.40 -1.83 -41.00
C SER A 119 -35.05 -1.83 -41.72
N ASP A 120 -34.26 -0.78 -41.54
CA ASP A 120 -32.88 -0.69 -42.06
C ASP A 120 -31.92 -1.75 -41.47
N LEU A 121 -32.40 -2.59 -40.54
CA LEU A 121 -31.66 -3.69 -39.92
C LEU A 121 -31.85 -5.03 -40.67
N GLY A 122 -32.76 -5.09 -41.64
CA GLY A 122 -33.06 -6.31 -42.41
C GLY A 122 -31.85 -6.80 -43.20
N GLY A 123 -31.42 -8.05 -42.96
CA GLY A 123 -30.30 -8.68 -43.68
C GLY A 123 -28.90 -8.33 -43.13
N HIS A 124 -28.78 -7.56 -42.06
CA HIS A 124 -27.47 -7.25 -41.46
C HIS A 124 -26.86 -8.52 -40.82
N PRO A 125 -25.55 -8.83 -41.01
CA PRO A 125 -24.93 -10.07 -40.49
C PRO A 125 -25.06 -10.26 -38.96
N GLY A 126 -25.12 -9.16 -38.21
CA GLY A 126 -25.34 -9.16 -36.76
C GLY A 126 -26.78 -9.51 -36.34
N VAL A 127 -27.73 -9.60 -37.28
CA VAL A 127 -29.14 -9.93 -37.05
C VAL A 127 -29.38 -11.36 -37.55
N ASN A 128 -29.19 -12.33 -36.65
CA ASN A 128 -29.22 -13.76 -36.94
C ASN A 128 -30.34 -14.50 -36.19
N GLY A 129 -31.38 -13.79 -35.76
CA GLY A 129 -32.47 -14.34 -34.93
C GLY A 129 -32.11 -14.55 -33.47
N GLN A 130 -30.86 -14.28 -33.06
CA GLN A 130 -30.41 -14.28 -31.67
C GLN A 130 -30.38 -12.86 -31.09
N ARG A 131 -29.86 -12.72 -29.86
CA ARG A 131 -29.68 -11.42 -29.21
C ARG A 131 -28.61 -10.62 -29.95
N PHE A 132 -28.90 -9.35 -30.22
CA PHE A 132 -27.96 -8.44 -30.89
C PHE A 132 -28.09 -7.02 -30.33
N PHE A 133 -27.11 -6.18 -30.65
CA PHE A 133 -26.99 -4.83 -30.10
C PHE A 133 -26.86 -3.81 -31.22
N THR A 134 -27.50 -2.65 -31.05
CA THR A 134 -27.18 -1.47 -31.86
C THR A 134 -26.64 -0.34 -31.00
N ILE A 135 -25.63 0.35 -31.51
CA ILE A 135 -25.02 1.52 -30.88
C ILE A 135 -25.17 2.69 -31.84
N GLN A 136 -25.76 3.78 -31.38
CA GLN A 136 -25.96 4.98 -32.18
C GLN A 136 -25.74 6.22 -31.33
N ARG A 137 -25.19 7.28 -31.93
CA ARG A 137 -25.21 8.60 -31.30
C ARG A 137 -26.64 9.09 -31.12
N VAL A 138 -26.89 9.78 -30.01
CA VAL A 138 -28.18 10.42 -29.76
C VAL A 138 -27.96 11.87 -29.39
N ASN A 139 -28.69 12.76 -30.07
CA ASN A 139 -28.67 14.17 -29.71
C ASN A 139 -29.20 14.33 -28.29
N GLY A 140 -28.54 15.19 -27.52
CA GLY A 140 -29.07 15.61 -26.25
C GLY A 140 -30.31 16.45 -26.47
N ASN A 141 -31.50 15.84 -26.48
CA ASN A 141 -32.69 16.56 -26.04
C ASN A 141 -32.45 16.90 -24.56
N GLY A 142 -31.85 18.06 -24.33
CA GLY A 142 -32.18 18.85 -23.15
C GLY A 142 -33.67 19.11 -23.17
N ALA A 143 -34.26 19.34 -22.01
CA ALA A 143 -35.69 19.56 -21.84
C ALA A 143 -36.29 20.77 -22.58
N ASN A 144 -35.55 21.43 -23.49
CA ASN A 144 -36.03 22.51 -24.35
C ASN A 144 -35.61 22.21 -25.80
N GLY A 145 -36.58 21.81 -26.63
CA GLY A 145 -36.38 21.46 -28.04
C GLY A 145 -35.95 22.64 -28.90
N LYS A 146 -34.64 22.91 -28.95
CA LYS A 146 -34.01 23.62 -30.07
C LYS A 146 -33.08 22.65 -30.79
N ASN A 147 -33.42 22.37 -32.03
CA ASN A 147 -32.57 21.67 -32.98
C ASN A 147 -31.42 22.60 -33.36
N ASP A 148 -30.28 22.43 -32.71
CA ASP A 148 -29.00 22.92 -33.25
C ASP A 148 -28.28 21.68 -33.81
N GLY A 149 -27.87 21.77 -35.08
CA GLY A 149 -27.40 20.66 -35.90
C GLY A 149 -26.24 19.86 -35.29
N VAL A 150 -25.97 18.69 -35.89
CA VAL A 150 -24.87 17.79 -35.54
C VAL A 150 -23.60 18.60 -35.24
N SER A 151 -23.15 18.60 -33.99
CA SER A 151 -21.98 19.38 -33.56
C SER A 151 -20.98 18.47 -32.86
N GLY A 152 -20.14 17.82 -33.68
CA GLY A 152 -18.84 17.26 -33.29
C GLY A 152 -18.83 15.86 -32.66
N GLY A 153 -17.77 15.11 -32.95
CA GLY A 153 -17.39 13.90 -32.19
C GLY A 153 -16.89 14.25 -30.79
N HIS A 154 -16.25 13.30 -30.10
CA HIS A 154 -15.65 13.59 -28.80
C HIS A 154 -14.64 14.74 -28.90
N ARG A 155 -14.63 15.70 -27.95
CA ARG A 155 -13.61 16.78 -27.91
C ARG A 155 -12.40 16.41 -27.05
N HIS A 156 -12.08 15.13 -27.04
CA HIS A 156 -10.91 14.54 -26.41
C HIS A 156 -10.53 13.31 -27.22
N THR A 157 -9.30 12.81 -27.03
CA THR A 157 -8.89 11.58 -27.71
C THR A 157 -9.32 10.34 -26.94
N LEU A 158 -9.12 9.18 -27.55
CA LEU A 158 -9.30 7.90 -26.89
C LEU A 158 -8.30 7.72 -25.72
N GLU A 159 -7.05 8.13 -25.92
CA GLU A 159 -5.98 8.09 -24.91
C GLU A 159 -6.31 8.95 -23.69
N ASP A 160 -6.95 10.11 -23.89
CA ASP A 160 -7.42 10.95 -22.79
C ASP A 160 -8.44 10.21 -21.91
N SER A 161 -9.29 9.38 -22.51
CA SER A 161 -10.26 8.55 -21.78
C SER A 161 -9.57 7.46 -20.95
N ASP A 162 -8.57 6.80 -21.55
CA ASP A 162 -7.77 5.75 -20.89
C ASP A 162 -6.98 6.30 -19.71
N ARG A 163 -6.38 7.49 -19.86
CA ARG A 163 -5.68 8.20 -18.78
C ARG A 163 -6.61 8.50 -17.61
N VAL A 164 -7.88 8.81 -17.89
CA VAL A 164 -8.86 9.19 -16.86
C VAL A 164 -9.46 7.99 -16.14
N LYS A 165 -9.76 6.91 -16.86
CA LYS A 165 -10.33 5.69 -16.29
C LYS A 165 -9.93 4.48 -17.14
N LYS A 166 -9.50 3.43 -16.45
CA LYS A 166 -9.23 2.12 -17.06
C LYS A 166 -10.53 1.40 -17.43
N ASN A 167 -10.56 0.79 -18.61
CA ASN A 167 -11.69 -0.03 -19.07
C ASN A 167 -11.82 -1.32 -18.24
N SER A 168 -12.86 -2.12 -18.48
CA SER A 168 -13.08 -3.36 -17.73
C SER A 168 -11.95 -4.38 -17.91
N VAL A 169 -11.41 -4.53 -19.13
CA VAL A 169 -10.34 -5.50 -19.43
C VAL A 169 -9.04 -5.13 -18.74
N GLN A 170 -8.61 -3.87 -18.83
CA GLN A 170 -7.43 -3.36 -18.13
C GLN A 170 -7.55 -3.53 -16.61
N ARG A 171 -8.74 -3.32 -16.04
CA ARG A 171 -8.98 -3.51 -14.60
C ARG A 171 -8.84 -4.99 -14.21
N PHE A 172 -9.37 -5.90 -15.03
CA PHE A 172 -9.23 -7.34 -14.83
C PHE A 172 -7.77 -7.77 -14.89
N LEU A 173 -7.03 -7.37 -15.93
CA LEU A 173 -5.59 -7.70 -16.08
C LEU A 173 -4.75 -7.20 -14.90
N LEU A 174 -5.03 -5.99 -14.40
CA LEU A 174 -4.32 -5.45 -13.23
C LEU A 174 -4.64 -6.22 -11.95
N GLN A 175 -5.87 -6.72 -11.82
CA GLN A 175 -6.26 -7.56 -10.70
C GLN A 175 -5.52 -8.90 -10.77
N GLU A 176 -5.52 -9.57 -11.93
CA GLU A 176 -4.76 -10.81 -12.18
C GLU A 176 -3.27 -10.64 -11.88
N LEU A 177 -2.64 -9.56 -12.36
CA LEU A 177 -1.23 -9.27 -12.07
C LEU A 177 -0.99 -9.07 -10.57
N LYS A 178 -1.90 -8.40 -9.87
CA LYS A 178 -1.81 -8.22 -8.42
C LYS A 178 -1.97 -9.54 -7.67
N GLU A 179 -2.87 -10.40 -8.11
CA GLU A 179 -3.09 -11.72 -7.53
C GLU A 179 -1.90 -12.65 -7.79
N LYS A 180 -1.33 -12.66 -9.00
CA LYS A 180 -0.08 -13.37 -9.33
C LYS A 180 1.10 -12.86 -8.50
N LYS A 181 1.24 -11.54 -8.33
CA LYS A 181 2.29 -10.97 -7.46
C LYS A 181 2.08 -11.38 -5.99
N ARG A 182 0.83 -11.48 -5.54
CA ARG A 182 0.49 -11.95 -4.19
C ARG A 182 0.75 -13.44 -4.01
N SER A 183 0.43 -14.28 -5.00
CA SER A 183 0.68 -15.72 -4.94
C SER A 183 2.18 -16.04 -5.01
N LEU A 184 2.92 -15.35 -5.88
CA LEU A 184 4.39 -15.48 -5.96
C LEU A 184 5.07 -15.09 -4.63
N ASN A 185 4.62 -14.00 -4.00
CA ASN A 185 5.10 -13.60 -2.67
C ASN A 185 4.70 -14.57 -1.54
N ASN A 186 3.64 -15.36 -1.71
CA ASN A 186 3.21 -16.35 -0.72
C ASN A 186 3.90 -17.73 -0.91
N GLN A 187 4.31 -18.08 -2.13
CA GLN A 187 5.03 -19.31 -2.42
C GLN A 187 6.49 -19.27 -1.97
N ILE A 188 7.10 -18.07 -1.94
CA ILE A 188 8.37 -17.87 -1.25
C ILE A 188 8.06 -17.70 0.23
N GLN A 189 7.91 -18.80 0.97
CA GLN A 189 8.12 -18.78 2.42
C GLN A 189 9.57 -18.38 2.66
N LYS A 190 9.85 -17.08 2.68
CA LYS A 190 11.17 -16.60 3.09
C LYS A 190 11.39 -17.08 4.50
N GLN A 191 12.40 -17.92 4.67
CA GLN A 191 12.88 -18.39 5.96
C GLN A 191 13.53 -17.18 6.64
N TYR A 192 12.74 -16.36 7.33
CA TYR A 192 13.28 -15.23 8.08
C TYR A 192 13.99 -15.78 9.32
N HIS A 193 15.25 -15.39 9.50
CA HIS A 193 16.03 -15.78 10.66
C HIS A 193 15.44 -15.16 11.93
N THR A 194 14.98 -16.00 12.85
CA THR A 194 14.32 -15.59 14.10
C THR A 194 15.24 -15.69 15.33
N LYS A 195 16.51 -16.05 15.13
CA LYS A 195 17.48 -16.26 16.20
C LYS A 195 18.68 -15.34 16.00
N ALA A 196 19.23 -14.86 17.11
CA ALA A 196 20.49 -14.13 17.10
C ALA A 196 21.62 -14.95 16.44
N THR A 197 22.55 -14.24 15.79
CA THR A 197 23.78 -14.81 15.21
C THR A 197 25.02 -14.10 15.78
N GLY A 198 26.22 -14.63 15.53
CA GLY A 198 27.47 -14.00 15.97
C GLY A 198 27.58 -13.82 17.50
N LEU A 199 28.09 -12.68 17.95
CA LEU A 199 28.24 -12.37 19.38
C LEU A 199 26.89 -12.29 20.09
N ALA A 200 25.85 -11.76 19.44
CA ALA A 200 24.49 -11.76 19.97
C ALA A 200 24.01 -13.19 20.31
N ALA A 201 24.32 -14.19 19.49
CA ALA A 201 23.98 -15.58 19.78
C ALA A 201 24.67 -16.11 21.05
N GLN A 202 25.93 -15.74 21.26
CA GLN A 202 26.69 -16.11 22.45
C GLN A 202 26.09 -15.47 23.71
N THR A 203 25.75 -14.18 23.64
CA THR A 203 25.06 -13.46 24.72
C THR A 203 23.72 -14.11 25.04
N VAL A 204 22.90 -14.43 24.03
CA VAL A 204 21.63 -15.15 24.23
C VAL A 204 21.86 -16.49 24.92
N ALA A 205 22.88 -17.26 24.52
CA ALA A 205 23.21 -18.53 25.16
C ALA A 205 23.59 -18.35 26.64
N HIS A 206 24.43 -17.35 26.96
CA HIS A 206 24.82 -17.03 28.33
C HIS A 206 23.65 -16.53 29.20
N ARG A 207 22.65 -15.89 28.58
CA ARG A 207 21.46 -15.33 29.25
C ARG A 207 20.22 -16.22 29.11
N SER A 208 20.40 -17.51 28.83
CA SER A 208 19.27 -18.44 28.62
C SER A 208 18.65 -18.97 29.92
N GLN A 209 19.42 -18.97 31.00
CA GLN A 209 19.00 -19.49 32.31
C GLN A 209 17.85 -18.66 32.89
N ASP A 210 16.95 -19.32 33.62
CA ASP A 210 15.82 -18.66 34.27
C ASP A 210 16.33 -17.60 35.27
N ASN A 211 15.69 -16.44 35.26
CA ASN A 211 16.03 -15.31 36.09
C ASN A 211 14.76 -14.55 36.46
N GLU A 212 14.78 -13.88 37.61
CA GLU A 212 13.65 -13.05 38.07
C GLU A 212 13.33 -11.93 37.07
N LEU A 213 14.37 -11.34 36.47
CA LEU A 213 14.26 -10.35 35.39
C LEU A 213 14.35 -11.05 34.04
N LYS A 214 13.31 -10.91 33.21
CA LYS A 214 13.20 -11.52 31.88
C LYS A 214 13.00 -10.44 30.82
N LEU A 215 13.87 -10.44 29.81
CA LEU A 215 13.75 -9.63 28.61
C LEU A 215 13.15 -10.46 27.48
N TYR A 216 11.94 -10.12 27.07
CA TYR A 216 11.34 -10.62 25.84
C TYR A 216 11.82 -9.77 24.67
N GLY A 217 12.56 -10.39 23.75
CA GLY A 217 13.26 -9.69 22.69
C GLY A 217 13.21 -10.42 21.35
N SER A 218 13.34 -9.67 20.26
CA SER A 218 13.68 -10.21 18.95
C SER A 218 15.04 -9.65 18.55
N CYS A 219 15.99 -10.52 18.23
CA CYS A 219 17.40 -10.19 17.96
C CYS A 219 17.63 -9.13 16.86
N PHE A 220 16.68 -8.96 15.92
CA PHE A 220 16.73 -7.96 14.86
C PHE A 220 16.04 -6.63 15.23
N CYS A 221 15.35 -6.54 16.37
CA CYS A 221 14.55 -5.36 16.75
C CYS A 221 15.41 -4.25 17.38
N PRO A 222 15.42 -3.01 16.83
CA PRO A 222 16.23 -1.93 17.38
C PRO A 222 15.77 -1.47 18.76
N PHE A 223 14.46 -1.54 19.04
CA PHE A 223 13.92 -1.18 20.34
C PHE A 223 14.34 -2.16 21.43
N VAL A 224 14.45 -3.45 21.10
CA VAL A 224 14.95 -4.49 22.02
C VAL A 224 16.41 -4.25 22.30
N GLN A 225 17.20 -3.96 21.27
CA GLN A 225 18.63 -3.72 21.40
C GLN A 225 18.96 -2.57 22.37
N ARG A 226 18.12 -1.52 22.45
CA ARG A 226 18.25 -0.46 23.49
C ARG A 226 18.29 -1.04 24.90
N VAL A 227 17.27 -1.81 25.26
CA VAL A 227 17.12 -2.38 26.61
C VAL A 227 18.19 -3.44 26.85
N TRP A 228 18.52 -4.22 25.82
CA TRP A 228 19.52 -5.28 25.89
C TRP A 228 20.92 -4.73 26.18
N VAL A 229 21.34 -3.67 25.48
CA VAL A 229 22.61 -2.97 25.73
C VAL A 229 22.65 -2.38 27.14
N ALA A 230 21.56 -1.78 27.61
CA ALA A 230 21.49 -1.25 28.97
C ALA A 230 21.70 -2.33 30.03
N LEU A 231 21.07 -3.50 29.87
CA LEU A 231 21.26 -4.62 30.80
C LEU A 231 22.73 -5.09 30.85
N GLU A 232 23.39 -5.18 29.68
CA GLU A 232 24.80 -5.57 29.61
C GLU A 232 25.73 -4.52 30.23
N ILE A 233 25.55 -3.22 29.94
CA ILE A 233 26.37 -2.13 30.54
C ILE A 233 26.21 -2.09 32.06
N LYS A 234 24.98 -2.24 32.53
CA LYS A 234 24.66 -2.19 33.96
C LYS A 234 25.03 -3.49 34.69
N GLY A 235 25.37 -4.55 33.97
CA GLY A 235 25.69 -5.86 34.55
C GLY A 235 24.52 -6.47 35.35
N ILE A 236 23.28 -6.09 35.04
CA ILE A 236 22.09 -6.61 35.73
C ILE A 236 21.88 -8.06 35.27
N PRO A 237 21.71 -9.06 36.16
CA PRO A 237 21.35 -10.41 35.75
C PRO A 237 19.95 -10.46 35.14
N TYR A 238 19.80 -11.16 34.01
CA TYR A 238 18.50 -11.34 33.36
C TYR A 238 18.49 -12.62 32.51
N GLN A 239 17.28 -13.07 32.18
CA GLN A 239 17.02 -14.08 31.16
C GLN A 239 16.62 -13.38 29.85
N TYR A 240 17.24 -13.75 28.73
CA TYR A 240 16.79 -13.37 27.39
C TYR A 240 15.84 -14.42 26.82
N ILE A 241 14.64 -13.99 26.42
CA ILE A 241 13.64 -14.83 25.78
C ILE A 241 13.45 -14.35 24.35
N GLU A 242 13.95 -15.13 23.39
CA GLU A 242 13.78 -14.86 21.97
C GLU A 242 12.31 -15.05 21.56
N VAL A 243 11.74 -14.02 20.93
CA VAL A 243 10.35 -13.97 20.50
C VAL A 243 10.30 -13.94 18.99
N ASP A 244 9.62 -14.93 18.41
CA ASP A 244 9.18 -14.91 17.02
C ASP A 244 7.94 -14.00 16.90
N PRO A 245 7.96 -12.92 16.10
CA PRO A 245 6.80 -12.03 15.91
C PRO A 245 5.55 -12.74 15.39
N HIS A 246 5.72 -13.87 14.71
CA HIS A 246 4.65 -14.68 14.14
C HIS A 246 4.15 -15.76 15.10
N LYS A 247 4.92 -16.07 16.15
CA LYS A 247 4.58 -17.07 17.16
C LYS A 247 4.88 -16.55 18.56
N LYS A 248 4.03 -15.66 19.02
CA LYS A 248 4.19 -14.96 20.30
C LYS A 248 3.87 -15.90 21.48
N PRO A 249 4.77 -16.06 22.46
CA PRO A 249 4.51 -16.90 23.63
C PRO A 249 3.47 -16.25 24.55
N GLN A 250 2.69 -17.07 25.26
CA GLN A 250 1.67 -16.58 26.20
C GLN A 250 2.29 -15.70 27.30
N SER A 251 3.47 -16.08 27.79
CA SER A 251 4.19 -15.31 28.83
C SER A 251 4.57 -13.88 28.40
N LEU A 252 4.72 -13.61 27.10
CA LEU A 252 4.84 -12.24 26.59
C LEU A 252 3.48 -11.53 26.61
N LEU A 253 2.41 -12.22 26.21
CA LEU A 253 1.07 -11.63 26.13
C LEU A 253 0.53 -11.24 27.52
N ASP A 254 0.92 -11.98 28.55
CA ASP A 254 0.60 -11.68 29.95
C ASP A 254 1.26 -10.37 30.42
N VAL A 255 2.39 -9.98 29.82
CA VAL A 255 3.10 -8.71 30.11
C VAL A 255 2.63 -7.59 29.18
N ASN A 256 2.48 -7.88 27.89
CA ASN A 256 2.08 -6.94 26.86
C ASN A 256 1.02 -7.56 25.94
N PRO A 257 -0.28 -7.23 26.12
CA PRO A 257 -1.37 -7.79 25.30
C PRO A 257 -1.24 -7.50 23.81
N ARG A 258 -0.47 -6.47 23.41
CA ARG A 258 -0.17 -6.17 21.99
C ARG A 258 0.86 -7.16 21.42
N GLY A 259 1.57 -7.86 22.28
CA GLY A 259 2.64 -8.79 21.96
C GLY A 259 3.78 -8.11 21.20
N LEU A 260 4.15 -6.90 21.61
CA LEU A 260 5.28 -6.16 21.06
C LEU A 260 6.49 -6.33 21.98
N VAL A 261 7.69 -6.27 21.38
CA VAL A 261 8.97 -6.33 22.09
C VAL A 261 9.71 -4.98 21.91
N PRO A 262 10.53 -4.55 22.90
CA PRO A 262 10.84 -5.24 24.14
C PRO A 262 9.72 -5.20 25.17
N ALA A 263 9.68 -6.23 26.01
CA ALA A 263 8.91 -6.26 27.24
C ALA A 263 9.80 -6.83 28.36
N LEU A 264 9.66 -6.32 29.58
CA LEU A 264 10.33 -6.85 30.78
C LEU A 264 9.29 -7.48 31.72
N ARG A 265 9.64 -8.63 32.28
CA ARG A 265 9.00 -9.20 33.48
C ARG A 265 10.03 -9.16 34.61
N HIS A 266 9.67 -8.62 35.76
CA HIS A 266 10.49 -8.65 36.98
C HIS A 266 9.61 -9.16 38.12
N GLY A 267 9.81 -10.42 38.50
CA GLY A 267 8.92 -11.10 39.44
C GLY A 267 7.48 -11.14 38.93
N ASP A 268 6.56 -10.52 39.69
CA ASP A 268 5.14 -10.43 39.33
C ASP A 268 4.76 -9.22 38.48
N TRP A 269 5.65 -8.24 38.37
CA TRP A 269 5.43 -7.03 37.61
C TRP A 269 5.96 -7.16 36.18
N GLY A 270 5.33 -6.46 35.24
CA GLY A 270 5.83 -6.38 33.87
C GLY A 270 5.48 -5.05 33.21
N SER A 271 6.29 -4.66 32.23
CA SER A 271 6.12 -3.43 31.46
C SER A 271 6.70 -3.58 30.05
N TYR A 272 6.43 -2.61 29.19
CA TYR A 272 6.87 -2.55 27.80
C TYR A 272 7.11 -1.09 27.39
N GLU A 273 7.56 -0.87 26.14
CA GLU A 273 8.11 0.40 25.60
C GLU A 273 9.57 0.64 25.98
N SER A 274 10.47 0.59 24.99
CA SER A 274 11.92 0.60 25.25
C SER A 274 12.41 1.79 26.09
N SER A 275 11.83 2.99 25.92
CA SER A 275 12.24 4.17 26.67
C SER A 275 11.79 4.13 28.12
N VAL A 276 10.60 3.60 28.40
CA VAL A 276 10.09 3.39 29.76
C VAL A 276 10.93 2.34 30.47
N LEU A 277 11.29 1.26 29.77
CA LEU A 277 12.14 0.20 30.31
C LEU A 277 13.55 0.70 30.64
N LEU A 278 14.13 1.61 29.84
CA LEU A 278 15.44 2.19 30.16
C LEU A 278 15.40 3.08 31.42
N GLU A 279 14.35 3.88 31.61
CA GLU A 279 14.18 4.67 32.84
C GLU A 279 14.00 3.74 34.06
N TYR A 280 13.20 2.67 33.91
CA TYR A 280 13.06 1.66 34.96
C TYR A 280 14.40 1.01 35.35
N LEU A 281 15.20 0.59 34.36
CA LEU A 281 16.52 0.01 34.64
C LEU A 281 17.45 1.01 35.31
N GLU A 282 17.38 2.28 34.95
CA GLU A 282 18.15 3.34 35.61
C GLU A 282 17.71 3.57 37.05
N ASP A 283 16.40 3.57 37.31
CA ASP A 283 15.80 3.76 38.64
C ASP A 283 16.07 2.59 39.60
N LEU A 284 16.42 1.40 39.09
CA LEU A 284 16.93 0.31 39.94
C LEU A 284 18.24 0.69 40.64
N ASN A 285 18.98 1.66 40.11
CA ASN A 285 20.25 2.16 40.66
C ASN A 285 21.29 1.02 40.88
N VAL A 286 21.32 0.05 39.95
CA VAL A 286 22.25 -1.08 39.94
C VAL A 286 23.32 -0.87 38.87
N GLY A 287 24.57 -1.20 39.22
CA GLY A 287 25.70 -1.18 38.29
C GLY A 287 26.04 0.21 37.77
N THR A 288 26.56 0.27 36.54
CA THR A 288 26.99 1.53 35.91
C THR A 288 25.79 2.44 35.62
N PRO A 289 25.75 3.68 36.12
CA PRO A 289 24.66 4.61 35.80
C PRO A 289 24.73 5.05 34.33
N LEU A 290 23.60 5.02 33.62
CA LEU A 290 23.52 5.49 32.23
C LEU A 290 23.23 6.99 32.14
N LEU A 291 22.70 7.57 33.21
CA LEU A 291 22.45 8.99 33.35
C LEU A 291 23.36 9.58 34.44
N PRO A 292 23.80 10.85 34.30
CA PRO A 292 24.61 11.50 35.32
C PRO A 292 23.90 11.54 36.68
N PRO A 293 24.60 11.25 37.80
CA PRO A 293 24.02 11.31 39.13
C PRO A 293 23.82 12.77 39.57
N GLY A 294 22.73 13.02 40.30
CA GLY A 294 22.53 14.27 41.06
C GLY A 294 22.24 15.55 40.26
N ASP A 295 22.40 15.58 38.94
CA ASP A 295 22.15 16.78 38.13
C ASP A 295 20.88 16.65 37.27
N ALA A 296 19.78 17.23 37.76
CA ALA A 296 18.49 17.22 37.06
C ALA A 296 18.54 17.88 35.68
N LYS A 297 19.34 18.95 35.51
CA LYS A 297 19.46 19.66 34.23
C LYS A 297 20.25 18.83 33.24
N LEU A 298 21.37 18.26 33.66
CA LEU A 298 22.18 17.41 32.79
C LEU A 298 21.43 16.14 32.40
N ARG A 299 20.69 15.50 33.31
CA ARG A 299 19.78 14.38 32.99
C ARG A 299 18.71 14.77 31.97
N ALA A 300 18.12 15.97 32.08
CA ALA A 300 17.19 16.49 31.08
C ALA A 300 17.87 16.71 29.72
N HIS A 301 19.11 17.20 29.70
CA HIS A 301 19.90 17.33 28.47
C HIS A 301 20.28 15.98 27.87
N CYS A 302 20.55 14.94 28.68
CA CYS A 302 20.73 13.59 28.18
C CYS A 302 19.48 13.11 27.43
N ARG A 303 18.30 13.36 27.99
CA ARG A 303 17.03 13.04 27.33
C ARG A 303 16.79 13.88 26.06
N LEU A 304 17.49 15.02 25.92
CA LEU A 304 17.38 15.97 24.82
C LEU A 304 18.63 16.02 23.90
N TRP A 305 19.65 15.19 24.09
CA TRP A 305 20.90 15.16 23.29
C TRP A 305 21.93 16.29 23.63
N THR A 306 23.08 16.02 24.32
CA THR A 306 24.31 16.91 24.34
C THR A 306 25.71 16.33 23.98
N ASP A 307 26.60 17.15 23.38
CA ASP A 307 27.86 16.85 22.61
C ASP A 307 29.27 16.89 23.31
N PHE A 308 29.74 15.86 24.03
CA PHE A 308 31.17 15.76 24.46
C PHE A 308 31.75 14.35 24.33
N GLY A 309 33.03 14.18 23.96
CA GLY A 309 33.72 12.86 23.81
C GLY A 309 33.26 12.05 22.60
N PRO A 310 33.73 10.80 22.31
CA PRO A 310 33.21 10.11 21.13
C PRO A 310 31.75 9.70 21.36
N PHE A 311 31.37 9.31 22.57
CA PHE A 311 29.97 9.12 22.98
C PHE A 311 29.29 10.46 23.23
N PHE A 312 28.01 10.49 23.58
CA PHE A 312 27.27 11.74 23.71
C PHE A 312 27.77 12.56 24.92
N LEU A 313 27.88 11.95 26.10
CA LEU A 313 28.19 12.69 27.35
C LEU A 313 29.67 12.72 27.74
N GLY A 314 30.55 12.15 26.93
CA GLY A 314 31.98 12.21 27.17
C GLY A 314 32.70 10.97 26.69
N ALA A 315 33.68 10.56 27.49
CA ALA A 315 34.47 9.36 27.23
C ALA A 315 33.67 8.06 27.43
N GLN A 316 32.56 8.10 28.17
CA GLN A 316 31.77 6.92 28.53
C GLN A 316 30.44 6.88 27.76
N ILE A 317 30.01 5.67 27.41
CA ILE A 317 28.71 5.43 26.80
C ILE A 317 27.60 5.86 27.76
N SER A 318 26.58 6.54 27.25
CA SER A 318 25.48 7.09 28.03
C SER A 318 24.11 6.59 27.55
N PHE A 319 23.06 6.95 28.29
CA PHE A 319 21.68 6.73 27.89
C PHE A 319 21.37 7.16 26.44
N VAL A 320 21.97 8.28 26.02
CA VAL A 320 21.75 8.88 24.70
C VAL A 320 22.30 7.98 23.59
N ASP A 321 23.52 7.49 23.82
CA ASP A 321 24.20 6.57 22.93
C ASP A 321 23.44 5.26 22.80
N VAL A 322 23.02 4.67 23.92
CA VAL A 322 22.22 3.43 23.95
C VAL A 322 20.91 3.60 23.18
N GLN A 323 20.28 4.78 23.25
CA GLN A 323 19.06 5.06 22.51
C GLN A 323 19.24 5.14 21.00
N VAL A 324 20.44 5.44 20.47
CA VAL A 324 20.68 5.62 19.02
C VAL A 324 21.56 4.55 18.41
N ALA A 325 22.39 3.87 19.21
CA ALA A 325 23.28 2.81 18.75
C ALA A 325 22.59 1.81 17.79
N PRO A 326 21.38 1.31 18.07
CA PRO A 326 20.70 0.40 17.14
C PRO A 326 20.46 0.99 15.75
N TRP A 327 20.19 2.29 15.63
CA TRP A 327 20.01 2.97 14.36
C TRP A 327 21.34 3.17 13.65
N ILE A 328 22.39 3.58 14.37
CA ILE A 328 23.74 3.73 13.82
C ILE A 328 24.22 2.44 13.18
N ILE A 329 24.11 1.32 13.90
CA ILE A 329 24.49 -0.03 13.42
C ILE A 329 23.76 -0.39 12.11
N ARG A 330 22.50 0.03 11.98
CA ARG A 330 21.64 -0.25 10.82
C ARG A 330 21.87 0.69 9.64
N LEU A 331 22.46 1.87 9.83
CA LEU A 331 22.87 2.73 8.71
C LEU A 331 23.85 1.98 7.80
N ARG A 332 24.87 1.35 8.40
CA ARG A 332 25.85 0.55 7.66
C ARG A 332 25.30 -0.82 7.21
N ARG A 333 24.53 -1.52 8.05
CA ARG A 333 24.16 -2.92 7.78
C ARG A 333 22.89 -3.10 6.96
N ALA A 334 21.99 -2.13 6.97
CA ALA A 334 20.76 -2.17 6.18
C ALA A 334 20.73 -1.04 5.14
N LEU A 335 20.94 0.21 5.55
CA LEU A 335 20.74 1.33 4.64
C LEU A 335 21.83 1.44 3.56
N LYS A 336 23.09 1.13 3.87
CA LYS A 336 24.18 1.11 2.88
C LYS A 336 23.94 0.09 1.76
N PRO A 337 23.67 -1.20 2.02
CA PRO A 337 23.35 -2.17 0.97
C PRO A 337 22.10 -1.82 0.15
N TYR A 338 21.04 -1.31 0.79
CA TYR A 338 19.76 -1.08 0.10
C TYR A 338 19.64 0.30 -0.57
N ARG A 339 20.39 1.31 -0.13
CA ARG A 339 20.22 2.72 -0.55
C ARG A 339 21.53 3.48 -0.77
N GLY A 340 22.69 2.84 -0.63
CA GLY A 340 23.99 3.49 -0.85
C GLY A 340 24.35 4.53 0.21
N TRP A 341 23.93 4.34 1.46
CA TRP A 341 24.32 5.20 2.58
C TRP A 341 25.86 5.34 2.65
N PRO A 342 26.39 6.58 2.69
CA PRO A 342 27.83 6.82 2.64
C PRO A 342 28.53 6.43 3.95
N ASP A 343 29.83 6.16 3.85
CA ASP A 343 30.67 6.01 5.05
C ASP A 343 30.84 7.37 5.74
N PRO A 344 31.00 7.39 7.09
CA PRO A 344 31.33 8.61 7.81
C PRO A 344 32.58 9.29 7.27
N GLU A 345 32.58 10.62 7.23
CA GLU A 345 33.76 11.39 6.85
C GLU A 345 34.93 11.10 7.80
N PRO A 346 36.13 10.72 7.30
CA PRO A 346 37.28 10.43 8.14
C PRO A 346 37.65 11.60 9.06
N GLY A 347 37.89 11.32 10.33
CA GLY A 347 38.23 12.34 11.33
C GLY A 347 37.08 13.23 11.79
N SER A 348 35.86 13.05 11.27
CA SER A 348 34.68 13.80 11.73
C SER A 348 34.22 13.34 13.12
N ARG A 349 33.57 14.25 13.86
CA ARG A 349 32.89 13.93 15.13
C ARG A 349 31.86 12.80 14.97
N TRP A 350 31.18 12.78 13.83
CA TRP A 350 30.24 11.73 13.43
C TRP A 350 30.95 10.40 13.25
N GLY A 351 32.05 10.35 12.50
CA GLY A 351 32.87 9.14 12.33
C GLY A 351 33.38 8.60 13.65
N ALA A 352 33.95 9.46 14.50
CA ALA A 352 34.42 9.06 15.82
C ALA A 352 33.29 8.50 16.72
N TRP A 353 32.07 9.04 16.61
CA TRP A 353 30.92 8.48 17.33
C TRP A 353 30.51 7.12 16.79
N VAL A 354 30.35 7.02 15.46
CA VAL A 354 29.98 5.77 14.79
C VAL A 354 30.99 4.69 15.16
N ASP A 355 32.28 4.98 15.05
CA ASP A 355 33.34 4.03 15.41
C ASP A 355 33.27 3.63 16.88
N ALA A 356 33.05 4.58 17.80
CA ALA A 356 32.93 4.25 19.22
C ALA A 356 31.69 3.39 19.52
N ILE A 357 30.57 3.63 18.83
CA ILE A 357 29.34 2.84 18.92
C ILE A 357 29.57 1.43 18.35
N GLU A 358 30.15 1.30 17.15
CA GLU A 358 30.39 0.00 16.50
C GLU A 358 31.44 -0.85 17.21
N ASN A 359 32.40 -0.21 17.91
CA ASN A 359 33.48 -0.90 18.64
C ASN A 359 33.20 -1.09 20.14
N ASN A 360 32.08 -0.59 20.65
CA ASN A 360 31.72 -0.81 22.05
C ASN A 360 31.36 -2.29 22.28
N GLU A 361 32.01 -2.92 23.26
CA GLU A 361 31.85 -4.36 23.53
C GLU A 361 30.40 -4.77 23.86
N HIS A 362 29.63 -3.94 24.57
CA HIS A 362 28.24 -4.24 24.91
C HIS A 362 27.30 -4.09 23.70
N ILE A 363 27.60 -3.16 22.79
CA ILE A 363 26.87 -3.02 21.53
C ILE A 363 27.20 -4.20 20.61
N GLN A 364 28.46 -4.61 20.52
CA GLN A 364 28.86 -5.79 19.76
C GLN A 364 28.23 -7.07 20.31
N ALA A 365 28.20 -7.23 21.64
CA ALA A 365 27.58 -8.37 22.31
C ALA A 365 26.07 -8.50 22.03
N THR A 366 25.40 -7.44 21.59
CA THR A 366 23.96 -7.43 21.28
C THR A 366 23.67 -7.24 19.78
N THR A 367 24.70 -7.31 18.93
CA THR A 367 24.60 -7.12 17.48
C THR A 367 24.77 -8.46 16.77
N SER A 368 23.77 -8.84 15.97
CA SER A 368 23.87 -10.03 15.10
C SER A 368 24.72 -9.77 13.85
N THR A 369 24.95 -10.79 13.02
CA THR A 369 25.71 -10.65 11.78
C THR A 369 24.98 -9.81 10.73
N ASP A 370 25.73 -9.28 9.76
CA ASP A 370 25.20 -8.40 8.71
C ASP A 370 24.13 -9.11 7.85
N GLU A 371 24.29 -10.41 7.59
CA GLU A 371 23.31 -11.22 6.85
C GLU A 371 21.94 -11.23 7.53
N LEU A 372 21.91 -11.33 8.87
CA LEU A 372 20.65 -11.29 9.62
C LEU A 372 19.92 -9.96 9.37
N TYR A 373 20.66 -8.85 9.38
CA TYR A 373 20.08 -7.53 9.17
C TYR A 373 19.60 -7.34 7.74
N LEU A 374 20.38 -7.78 6.75
CA LEU A 374 19.99 -7.77 5.34
C LEU A 374 18.66 -8.50 5.15
N ASP A 375 18.60 -9.77 5.57
CA ASP A 375 17.40 -10.59 5.41
C ASP A 375 16.18 -10.01 6.14
N SER A 376 16.38 -9.51 7.36
CA SER A 376 15.33 -8.90 8.17
C SER A 376 14.78 -7.62 7.54
N TYR A 377 15.62 -6.85 6.83
CA TYR A 377 15.24 -5.57 6.23
C TYR A 377 14.74 -5.68 4.79
N GLU A 378 14.96 -6.80 4.11
CA GLU A 378 14.58 -6.98 2.71
C GLU A 378 13.10 -6.68 2.44
N ARG A 379 12.22 -7.01 3.39
CA ARG A 379 10.78 -6.71 3.27
C ARG A 379 10.47 -5.22 3.36
N TYR A 380 11.18 -4.49 4.22
CA TYR A 380 10.97 -3.05 4.42
C TYR A 380 11.65 -2.21 3.34
N ALA A 381 12.69 -2.75 2.70
CA ALA A 381 13.46 -2.08 1.66
C ALA A 381 12.86 -2.20 0.23
N ARG A 382 11.82 -3.03 0.03
CA ARG A 382 11.14 -3.26 -1.26
C ARG A 382 10.12 -2.19 -1.64
#